data_AF-A0A4S2KKW6-F1
#
_entry.id   AF-A0A4S2KKW6-F1
#
_cell.length_a   1.000
_cell.length_b   1.000
_cell.length_c   1.000
_cell.angle_alpha   90.00
_cell.angle_beta   90.00
_cell.angle_gamma   90.00
#
_symmetry.space_group_name_H-M   'P 1'
#
loop_
_entity.id
_entity.type
_entity.pdbx_description
1 polymer ?
#
loop_
_entity_poly.entity_id
_entity_poly.type
_entity_poly.pdbx_seq_one_letter_code
_entity_poly.pdbx_strand_id
1 'polypeptide(L)'
;MGASRIHCGATIFKGLASVLDVRCMHCNELKKVATVRSKYSDTLRNRFDVNFKLGIGMIDTGIGEAQVNTFLSALDIHPVSKSLLKRHERDAGLTIERLAKESCQKSIELERQLTIASERSNFPTVDSSNVDQSAGS
;
A
#
# COMPACT_ATOMS: atom_id res chain seq x y z
N MET A 1 37.24 24.36 10.15
CA MET A 1 36.00 23.70 9.67
C MET A 1 35.17 23.35 10.89
N GLY A 2 34.20 24.20 11.25
CA GLY A 2 33.38 24.01 12.45
C GLY A 2 32.30 22.96 12.20
N ALA A 3 32.28 21.89 12.99
CA ALA A 3 31.18 20.94 12.99
C ALA A 3 29.93 21.66 13.51
N SER A 4 28.99 21.98 12.62
CA SER A 4 27.67 22.50 13.00
C SER A 4 26.93 21.42 13.80
N ARG A 5 26.95 21.51 15.13
CA ARG A 5 26.13 20.67 16.01
C ARG A 5 24.66 21.04 15.81
N ILE A 6 23.87 20.13 15.26
CA ILE A 6 22.42 20.27 15.24
C ILE A 6 21.90 20.11 16.67
N HIS A 7 21.28 21.15 17.22
CA HIS A 7 20.59 21.05 18.50
C HIS A 7 19.20 20.41 18.27
N CYS A 8 19.11 19.10 18.49
CA CYS A 8 17.84 18.38 18.55
C CYS A 8 17.21 18.61 19.93
N GLY A 9 16.04 19.26 19.97
CA GLY A 9 15.35 19.61 21.22
C GLY A 9 14.49 18.46 21.77
N ALA A 10 13.68 17.85 20.91
CA ALA A 10 12.81 16.73 21.27
C ALA A 10 12.56 15.81 20.07
N THR A 11 12.37 14.53 20.35
CA THR A 11 12.00 13.51 19.35
C THR A 11 10.65 12.91 19.73
N ILE A 12 9.67 13.00 18.83
CA ILE A 12 8.34 12.40 19.03
C ILE A 12 8.24 11.15 18.16
N PHE A 13 8.19 9.97 18.79
CA PHE A 13 7.97 8.71 18.09
C PHE A 13 6.51 8.55 17.67
N LYS A 14 6.31 8.08 16.44
CA LYS A 14 5.02 7.82 15.80
C LYS A 14 5.06 6.43 15.14
N GLY A 15 5.38 5.42 15.94
CA GLY A 15 5.67 4.07 15.46
C GLY A 15 7.10 3.95 14.96
N LEU A 16 7.28 3.42 13.75
CA LEU A 16 8.61 3.30 13.11
C LEU A 16 9.11 4.63 12.53
N ALA A 17 8.29 5.68 12.57
CA ALA A 17 8.68 7.02 12.18
C ALA A 17 8.79 7.94 13.40
N SER A 18 9.47 9.06 13.22
CA SER A 18 9.61 10.10 14.24
C SER A 18 9.57 11.49 13.64
N VAL A 19 9.24 12.46 14.48
CA VAL A 19 9.35 13.89 14.17
C VAL A 19 10.36 14.49 15.13
N LEU A 20 11.36 15.15 14.56
CA LEU A 20 12.45 15.82 15.24
C LEU A 20 12.13 17.31 15.34
N ASP A 21 12.20 17.86 16.54
CA ASP A 21 12.21 19.31 16.74
C ASP A 21 13.66 19.80 16.67
N VAL A 22 14.01 20.41 15.54
CA VAL A 22 15.36 20.89 15.24
C VAL A 22 15.40 22.40 15.38
N ARG A 23 16.29 22.92 16.24
CA ARG A 23 16.52 24.35 16.37
C ARG A 23 17.46 24.83 15.26
N CYS A 24 17.01 25.80 14.47
CA CYS A 24 17.85 26.46 13.49
C CYS A 24 18.91 27.32 14.19
N MET A 25 20.18 27.16 13.82
CA MET A 25 21.26 27.96 14.42
C MET A 25 21.32 29.40 13.89
N HIS A 26 20.67 29.71 12.77
CA HIS A 26 20.67 31.06 12.17
C HIS A 26 19.52 31.94 12.67
N CYS A 27 18.29 31.42 12.66
CA CYS A 27 17.10 32.18 13.08
C CYS A 27 16.57 31.82 14.48
N ASN A 28 17.17 30.81 15.15
CA ASN A 28 16.74 30.31 16.45
C ASN A 28 15.31 29.74 16.51
N GLU A 29 14.65 29.56 15.35
CA GLU A 29 13.34 28.95 15.24
C GLU A 29 13.41 27.42 15.34
N LEU A 30 12.39 26.83 15.96
CA LEU A 30 12.20 25.38 16.00
C LEU A 30 11.48 24.91 14.75
N LYS A 31 12.09 23.97 14.02
CA LYS A 31 11.50 23.33 12.85
C LYS A 31 11.21 21.87 13.11
N LYS A 32 10.03 21.43 12.67
CA LYS A 32 9.61 20.02 12.70
C LYS A 32 10.11 19.32 11.46
N VAL A 33 10.94 18.29 11.66
CA VAL A 33 11.51 17.49 10.58
C VAL A 33 11.07 16.04 10.78
N ALA A 34 10.31 15.51 9.84
CA ALA A 34 9.94 14.09 9.84
C ALA A 34 11.13 13.23 9.37
N THR A 35 11.39 12.12 10.04
CA THR A 35 12.47 11.18 9.66
C THR A 35 12.13 10.33 8.45
N VAL A 36 10.83 10.18 8.14
CA VAL A 36 10.33 9.40 7.01
C VAL A 36 9.31 10.23 6.25
N ARG A 37 9.19 9.98 4.94
CA ARG A 37 8.14 10.55 4.09
C ARG A 37 6.78 10.33 4.76
N SER A 38 6.16 11.44 5.15
CA SER A 38 4.77 11.49 5.55
C SER A 38 4.00 12.14 4.41
N LYS A 39 2.87 11.58 4.01
CA LYS A 39 1.89 12.36 3.24
C LYS A 39 1.30 13.37 4.21
N TYR A 40 1.92 14.55 4.29
CA TYR A 40 1.45 15.65 5.11
C TYR A 40 0.14 16.16 4.49
N SER A 41 -1.00 15.67 4.94
CA SER A 41 -2.28 16.35 4.77
C SER A 41 -2.81 16.70 6.15
N ASP A 42 -3.14 17.98 6.34
CA ASP A 42 -3.58 18.59 7.61
C ASP A 42 -4.79 17.90 8.26
N THR A 43 -5.48 17.03 7.53
CA THR A 43 -6.77 16.44 7.92
C THR A 43 -6.69 14.97 8.34
N LEU A 44 -5.56 14.27 8.15
CA LEU A 44 -5.48 12.82 8.41
C LEU A 44 -4.26 12.44 9.24
N ARG A 45 -4.27 12.82 10.53
CA ARG A 45 -3.50 12.21 11.64
C ARG A 45 -2.21 11.49 11.20
N ASN A 46 -1.14 12.22 10.88
CA ASN A 46 0.26 11.74 10.82
C ASN A 46 0.42 10.26 10.41
N ARG A 47 -0.14 9.84 9.27
CA ARG A 47 0.09 8.48 8.76
C ARG A 47 1.43 8.46 8.04
N PHE A 48 2.40 7.79 8.64
CA PHE A 48 3.65 7.46 7.99
C PHE A 48 3.48 6.14 7.23
N ASP A 49 3.86 6.13 5.95
CA ASP A 49 3.72 4.96 5.08
C ASP A 49 4.44 3.73 5.67
N VAL A 50 5.54 3.94 6.41
CA VAL A 50 6.29 2.87 7.08
C VAL A 50 5.45 2.08 8.08
N ASN A 51 4.51 2.71 8.79
CA ASN A 51 3.67 2.00 9.74
C ASN A 51 2.61 1.14 9.02
N PHE A 52 2.10 1.62 7.88
CA PHE A 52 1.21 0.83 7.03
C PHE A 52 1.94 -0.37 6.43
N LYS A 53 3.18 -0.17 5.96
CA LYS A 53 4.05 -1.26 5.49
C LYS A 53 4.36 -2.27 6.59
N LEU A 54 4.56 -1.83 7.83
CA LEU A 54 4.67 -2.74 8.96
C LEU A 54 3.40 -3.58 9.14
N GLY A 55 2.22 -2.96 9.03
CA GLY A 55 0.95 -3.68 9.06
C GLY A 55 0.82 -4.73 7.95
N ILE A 56 1.27 -4.42 6.72
CA ILE A 56 1.34 -5.41 5.64
C ILE A 56 2.30 -6.54 6.01
N GLY A 57 3.52 -6.22 6.46
CA GLY A 57 4.52 -7.21 6.84
C GLY A 57 4.01 -8.15 7.95
N MET A 58 3.30 -7.61 8.93
CA MET A 58 2.68 -8.40 9.99
C MET A 58 1.68 -9.42 9.45
N ILE A 59 0.84 -9.03 8.50
CA ILE A 59 -0.15 -9.90 7.86
C ILE A 59 0.56 -10.97 7.01
N ASP A 60 1.53 -10.55 6.19
CA ASP A 60 2.27 -11.41 5.27
C ASP A 60 3.04 -12.51 6.01
N THR A 61 3.70 -12.16 7.12
CA THR A 61 4.47 -13.13 7.92
C THR A 61 3.65 -13.80 9.02
N GLY A 62 2.38 -13.41 9.21
CA GLY A 62 1.52 -13.94 10.27
C GLY A 62 1.99 -13.64 11.70
N ILE A 63 2.75 -12.57 11.93
CA ILE A 63 3.31 -12.25 13.25
C ILE A 63 2.45 -11.24 14.03
N GLY A 64 2.40 -11.47 15.34
CA GLY A 64 1.68 -10.60 16.27
C GLY A 64 2.51 -9.43 16.80
N GLU A 65 1.84 -8.52 17.50
CA GLU A 65 2.44 -7.34 18.15
C GLU A 65 3.65 -7.69 19.05
N ALA A 66 3.53 -8.73 19.88
CA ALA A 66 4.60 -9.14 20.77
C ALA A 66 5.86 -9.56 20.00
N GLN A 67 5.70 -10.37 18.95
CA GLN A 67 6.82 -10.84 18.12
C GLN A 67 7.49 -9.67 17.39
N VAL A 68 6.71 -8.73 16.85
CA VAL A 68 7.25 -7.51 16.22
C VAL A 68 8.04 -6.69 17.23
N ASN A 69 7.47 -6.40 18.40
CA ASN A 69 8.13 -5.56 19.39
C ASN A 69 9.38 -6.23 19.98
N THR A 70 9.39 -7.56 20.16
CA THR A 70 10.61 -8.30 20.50
C THR A 70 11.66 -8.19 19.42
N PHE A 71 11.29 -8.35 18.14
CA PHE A 71 12.22 -8.21 17.02
C PHE A 71 12.82 -6.79 16.92
N LEU A 72 11.99 -5.76 17.05
CA LEU A 72 12.45 -4.36 17.05
C LEU A 72 13.40 -4.07 18.22
N SER A 73 13.07 -4.57 19.41
CA SER A 73 13.90 -4.40 20.59
C SER A 73 15.26 -5.08 20.44
N ALA A 74 15.32 -6.25 19.78
CA ALA A 74 16.58 -6.94 19.49
C ALA A 74 17.48 -6.16 18.52
N LEU A 75 16.91 -5.23 17.75
CA LEU A 75 17.65 -4.34 16.83
C LEU A 75 17.92 -2.95 17.44
N ASP A 76 17.65 -2.76 18.73
CA ASP A 76 17.71 -1.44 19.40
C ASP A 76 16.79 -0.38 18.75
N ILE A 77 15.68 -0.84 18.16
CA ILE A 77 14.62 0.02 17.60
C ILE A 77 13.50 0.16 18.61
N HIS A 78 13.02 1.39 18.81
CA HIS A 78 11.95 1.68 19.75
C HIS A 78 10.67 0.86 19.44
N PRO A 79 10.09 0.16 20.43
CA PRO A 79 8.86 -0.60 20.24
C PRO A 79 7.70 0.28 19.77
N VAL A 80 6.78 -0.32 19.02
CA VAL A 80 5.58 0.37 18.56
C VAL A 80 4.41 0.03 19.47
N SER A 81 3.60 1.04 19.81
CA SER A 81 2.44 0.83 20.66
C SER A 81 1.42 -0.11 20.00
N LYS A 82 0.84 -1.01 20.81
CA LYS A 82 -0.18 -1.97 20.37
C LYS A 82 -1.35 -1.33 19.63
N SER A 83 -1.81 -0.16 20.09
CA SER A 83 -2.92 0.56 19.45
C SER A 83 -2.56 1.05 18.05
N LEU A 84 -1.32 1.50 17.84
CA LEU A 84 -0.84 1.93 16.53
C LEU A 84 -0.65 0.75 15.59
N LEU A 85 -0.04 -0.34 16.05
CA LEU A 85 0.13 -1.58 15.29
C LEU A 85 -1.22 -2.12 14.82
N LYS A 86 -2.14 -2.35 15.75
CA LYS A 86 -3.48 -2.89 15.44
C LYS A 86 -4.28 -2.00 14.51
N ARG A 87 -4.05 -0.68 14.52
CA ARG A 87 -4.70 0.23 13.57
C ARG A 87 -4.16 0.02 12.16
N HIS A 88 -2.83 -0.01 12.00
CA HIS A 88 -2.22 -0.16 10.67
C HIS A 88 -2.36 -1.57 10.11
N GLU A 89 -2.33 -2.60 10.95
CA GLU A 89 -2.66 -3.98 10.58
C GLU A 89 -4.09 -4.06 10.02
N ARG A 90 -5.08 -3.43 10.68
CA ARG A 90 -6.46 -3.38 10.17
C ARG A 90 -6.59 -2.58 8.86
N ASP A 91 -5.97 -1.40 8.79
CA ASP A 91 -5.96 -0.59 7.56
C ASP A 91 -5.35 -1.38 6.38
N ALA A 92 -4.25 -2.11 6.64
CA ALA A 92 -3.60 -2.96 5.66
C ALA A 92 -4.50 -4.12 5.24
N GLY A 93 -5.13 -4.82 6.18
CA GLY A 93 -6.07 -5.91 5.90
C GLY A 93 -7.23 -5.49 5.00
N LEU A 94 -7.87 -4.36 5.29
CA LEU A 94 -8.95 -3.81 4.44
C LEU A 94 -8.46 -3.47 3.03
N THR A 95 -7.24 -2.96 2.91
CA THR A 95 -6.65 -2.63 1.62
C THR A 95 -6.33 -3.89 0.81
N ILE A 96 -5.76 -4.91 1.46
CA ILE A 96 -5.47 -6.21 0.85
C ILE A 96 -6.77 -6.87 0.37
N GLU A 97 -7.80 -6.88 1.21
CA GLU A 97 -9.11 -7.45 0.87
C GLU A 97 -9.73 -6.76 -0.36
N ARG A 98 -9.71 -5.43 -0.39
CA ARG A 98 -10.19 -4.65 -1.54
C ARG A 98 -9.43 -5.01 -2.82
N LEU A 99 -8.10 -5.07 -2.75
CA LEU A 99 -7.26 -5.42 -3.90
C LEU A 99 -7.52 -6.85 -4.37
N ALA A 100 -7.72 -7.80 -3.45
CA ALA A 100 -8.08 -9.17 -3.78
C ALA A 100 -9.42 -9.23 -4.52
N LYS A 101 -10.44 -8.51 -4.03
CA LYS A 101 -11.76 -8.41 -4.70
C LYS A 101 -11.65 -7.83 -6.11
N GLU A 102 -10.93 -6.72 -6.26
CA GLU A 102 -10.69 -6.09 -7.58
C GLU A 102 -9.94 -7.03 -8.54
N SER A 103 -8.94 -7.76 -8.03
CA SER A 103 -8.18 -8.72 -8.81
C SER A 103 -9.05 -9.89 -9.27
N CYS A 104 -9.83 -10.48 -8.37
CA CYS A 104 -10.74 -11.57 -8.71
C CYS A 104 -11.78 -11.13 -9.75
N GLN A 105 -12.37 -9.93 -9.58
CA GLN A 105 -13.33 -9.41 -10.54
C GLN A 105 -12.73 -9.23 -11.94
N LYS A 106 -11.49 -8.72 -12.02
CA LYS A 106 -10.76 -8.57 -13.29
C LYS A 106 -10.47 -9.93 -13.93
N SER A 107 -10.09 -10.94 -13.13
CA SER A 107 -9.84 -12.30 -13.63
C SER A 107 -11.11 -12.91 -14.22
N ILE A 108 -12.25 -12.79 -13.51
CA ILE A 108 -13.54 -13.31 -13.97
C ILE A 108 -13.96 -12.67 -15.31
N GLU A 109 -13.82 -11.36 -15.43
CA GLU A 109 -14.17 -10.67 -16.69
C GLU A 109 -13.23 -11.08 -17.83
N LEU A 110 -11.93 -11.26 -17.55
CA LEU A 110 -10.97 -11.73 -18.54
C LEU A 110 -11.29 -13.16 -18.99
N GLU A 111 -11.55 -14.08 -18.06
CA GLU A 111 -11.95 -15.47 -18.34
C GLU A 111 -13.20 -15.52 -19.23
N ARG A 112 -14.20 -14.69 -18.92
CA ARG A 112 -15.42 -14.56 -19.73
C ARG A 112 -15.14 -14.10 -21.15
N GLN A 113 -14.32 -13.06 -21.32
CA GLN A 113 -13.98 -12.52 -22.64
C GLN A 113 -13.22 -13.55 -23.49
N LEU A 114 -12.26 -14.24 -22.89
CA LEU A 114 -11.48 -15.29 -23.57
C LEU A 114 -12.35 -16.48 -23.96
N THR A 115 -13.30 -16.87 -23.12
CA THR A 115 -14.25 -17.95 -23.43
C THR A 115 -15.10 -17.61 -24.65
N ILE A 116 -15.70 -16.41 -24.67
CA ILE A 116 -16.52 -15.94 -25.80
C ILE A 116 -15.69 -15.86 -27.10
N ALA A 117 -14.45 -15.37 -27.01
CA ALA A 117 -13.55 -15.28 -28.15
C ALA A 117 -13.19 -16.67 -28.71
N SER A 118 -12.89 -17.63 -27.83
CA SER A 118 -12.60 -19.03 -28.19
C SER A 118 -13.79 -19.69 -28.89
N GLU A 119 -15.00 -19.53 -28.35
CA GLU A 119 -16.23 -20.07 -28.94
C GLU A 119 -16.51 -19.48 -30.34
N ARG A 120 -16.28 -18.18 -30.53
CA ARG A 120 -16.42 -17.50 -31.84
C ARG A 120 -15.41 -18.00 -32.86
N SER A 121 -14.20 -18.36 -32.45
CA SER A 121 -13.19 -18.93 -33.36
C SER A 121 -13.48 -20.38 -33.78
N ASN A 122 -14.34 -21.10 -33.06
CA ASN A 122 -14.69 -22.49 -33.34
C ASN A 122 -15.94 -22.66 -34.23
N PHE A 123 -16.63 -21.58 -34.60
CA PHE A 123 -17.74 -21.65 -35.55
C PHE A 123 -17.24 -21.32 -36.97
N PRO A 124 -17.29 -22.26 -37.95
CA PRO A 124 -16.98 -21.91 -39.33
C PRO A 124 -17.98 -20.87 -39.79
N THR A 125 -17.50 -19.75 -40.34
CA THR A 125 -18.36 -18.81 -41.07
C THR A 125 -19.01 -19.58 -42.20
N VAL A 126 -20.30 -19.91 -42.06
CA VAL A 126 -21.13 -20.36 -43.17
C VAL A 126 -21.25 -19.15 -44.09
N ASP A 127 -20.54 -19.19 -45.20
CA ASP A 127 -20.60 -18.17 -46.24
C ASP A 127 -21.97 -18.31 -46.93
N SER A 128 -22.89 -17.39 -46.62
CA SER A 128 -24.25 -17.34 -47.17
C SER A 128 -24.28 -16.80 -48.61
N SER A 129 -23.31 -17.18 -49.44
CA SER A 129 -23.19 -16.75 -50.83
C SER A 129 -23.44 -17.91 -51.82
N ASN A 130 -24.60 -18.58 -51.71
CA ASN A 130 -25.13 -19.36 -52.85
C ASN A 130 -26.62 -19.75 -52.66
N VAL A 131 -27.53 -18.78 -52.75
CA VAL A 131 -28.92 -19.05 -53.12
C VAL A 131 -29.40 -17.91 -54.00
N ASP A 132 -29.28 -18.09 -55.32
CA ASP A 132 -30.32 -17.78 -56.31
C ASP A 132 -29.70 -17.63 -57.70
N GLN A 133 -29.96 -18.64 -58.57
CA GLN A 133 -30.32 -18.47 -59.97
C GLN A 133 -30.49 -19.83 -60.66
N SER A 134 -31.73 -20.30 -60.78
CA SER A 134 -32.24 -20.94 -62.01
C SER A 134 -33.72 -21.31 -61.86
N ALA A 135 -34.59 -20.33 -62.09
CA ALA A 135 -35.96 -20.58 -62.55
C ALA A 135 -36.31 -19.45 -63.52
N GLY A 136 -36.27 -19.73 -64.82
CA GLY A 136 -36.65 -18.75 -65.83
C GLY A 136 -36.31 -19.17 -67.26
N SER A 137 -37.36 -19.70 -67.92
CA SER A 137 -37.59 -19.84 -69.36
C SER A 137 -37.06 -21.07 -70.08
#